data_AF-A0A679FJL5-F1
#
_entry.id   AF-A0A679FJL5-F1
#
_cell.length_a   1.000
_cell.length_b   1.000
_cell.length_c   1.000
_cell.angle_alpha   90.00
_cell.angle_beta   90.00
_cell.angle_gamma   90.00
#
_symmetry.space_group_name_H-M   'P 1'
#
loop_
_entity.id
_entity.type
_entity.pdbx_description
1 polymer ?
#
loop_
_entity_poly.entity_id
_entity_poly.type
_entity_poly.pdbx_seq_one_letter_code
_entity_poly.pdbx_strand_id
1 'polypeptide(L)'
;MKRRHRLAAGVPVEEQAYVRSQLHEARALWKRLRRARYRLRSVAMWQTVSRLGAVVDQLIRIVEQKPHQLRLVQPFFLNEWPTAVEMVEKYVYLSRQPVQSADMTEALRKTERLLSELTEAAERQLLDVLSGDVWSLQTEAKVLEQSLQQSDRLHLRYLQGEPQFKR
;
A
#
# COMPACT_ATOMS: atom_id res chain seq x y z
N MET A 1 -2.11 11.65 22.43
CA MET A 1 -1.23 10.53 22.86
C MET A 1 -1.08 9.53 21.71
N LYS A 2 0.13 9.32 21.18
CA LYS A 2 0.39 8.35 20.09
C LYS A 2 0.54 6.96 20.71
N ARG A 3 -0.42 6.06 20.49
CA ARG A 3 -0.30 4.64 20.86
C ARG A 3 0.85 4.05 20.04
N ARG A 4 2.01 3.86 20.69
CA ARG A 4 3.11 3.06 20.14
C ARG A 4 2.60 1.62 20.08
N HIS A 5 2.24 1.14 18.90
CA HIS A 5 2.06 -0.29 18.69
C HIS A 5 3.41 -0.96 18.98
N ARG A 6 3.50 -1.63 20.15
CA ARG A 6 4.56 -2.59 20.42
C ARG A 6 4.39 -3.69 19.37
N LEU A 7 5.39 -3.85 18.52
CA LEU A 7 5.50 -4.99 17.61
C LEU A 7 5.43 -6.26 18.48
N ALA A 8 4.71 -7.28 18.01
CA ALA A 8 4.34 -8.47 18.77
C ALA A 8 5.52 -9.09 19.55
N ALA A 9 5.26 -9.53 20.78
CA ALA A 9 6.23 -10.22 21.62
C ALA A 9 6.72 -11.50 20.90
N GLY A 10 8.01 -11.55 20.55
CA GLY A 10 8.64 -12.70 19.88
C GLY A 10 9.56 -12.37 18.71
N VAL A 11 9.56 -11.13 18.20
CA VAL A 11 10.46 -10.70 17.11
C VAL A 11 11.84 -10.32 17.66
N PRO A 12 12.97 -10.91 17.18
CA PRO A 12 14.32 -10.54 17.57
C PRO A 12 14.56 -9.03 17.49
N VAL A 13 15.32 -8.48 18.43
CA VAL A 13 15.60 -7.03 18.49
C VAL A 13 16.21 -6.51 17.18
N GLU A 14 17.05 -7.33 16.54
CA GLU A 14 17.67 -7.04 15.25
C GLU A 14 16.65 -6.93 14.11
N GLU A 15 15.67 -7.84 14.05
CA GLU A 15 14.60 -7.79 13.06
C GLU A 15 13.70 -6.55 13.28
N GLN A 16 13.42 -6.19 14.53
CA GLN A 16 12.70 -4.95 14.84
C GLN A 16 13.49 -3.70 14.44
N ALA A 17 14.80 -3.68 14.65
CA ALA A 17 15.66 -2.58 14.24
C ALA A 17 15.72 -2.45 12.72
N TYR A 18 15.82 -3.59 12.01
CA TYR A 18 15.80 -3.66 10.56
C TYR A 18 14.48 -3.14 9.96
N VAL A 19 13.33 -3.58 10.50
CA VAL A 19 12.02 -3.07 10.03
C VAL A 19 11.94 -1.55 10.21
N ARG A 20 12.42 -1.04 11.35
CA ARG A 20 12.42 0.40 11.63
C ARG A 20 13.32 1.19 10.69
N SER A 21 14.52 0.68 10.36
CA SER A 21 15.41 1.35 9.42
C SER A 21 14.80 1.40 8.02
N GLN A 22 14.24 0.29 7.54
CA GLN A 22 13.57 0.22 6.24
C GLN A 22 12.36 1.18 6.16
N LEU A 23 11.52 1.23 7.19
CA LEU A 23 10.40 2.18 7.27
C LEU A 23 10.89 3.64 7.29
N HIS A 24 11.98 3.91 8.00
CA HIS A 24 12.57 5.25 8.07
C HIS A 24 13.06 5.71 6.69
N GLU A 25 13.81 4.86 5.99
CA GLU A 25 14.30 5.13 4.63
C GLU A 25 13.16 5.32 3.64
N ALA A 26 12.18 4.40 3.62
CA ALA A 26 11.02 4.50 2.75
C ALA A 26 10.24 5.80 2.98
N ARG A 27 10.04 6.21 4.24
CA ARG A 27 9.36 7.46 4.60
C ARG A 27 10.18 8.70 4.24
N ALA A 28 11.50 8.65 4.33
CA ALA A 28 12.38 9.75 3.91
C ALA A 28 12.27 9.98 2.39
N LEU A 29 12.34 8.91 1.60
CA LEU A 29 12.13 8.92 0.16
C LEU A 29 10.72 9.41 -0.21
N TRP A 30 9.69 9.03 0.54
CA TRP A 30 8.32 9.51 0.33
C TRP A 30 8.17 11.02 0.51
N LYS A 31 8.84 11.58 1.53
CA LYS A 31 8.89 13.03 1.72
C LYS A 31 9.59 13.73 0.55
N ARG A 32 10.66 13.13 0.01
CA ARG A 32 11.38 13.64 -1.18
C ARG A 32 10.47 13.64 -2.41
N LEU A 33 9.83 12.51 -2.74
CA LEU A 33 8.86 12.41 -3.82
C LEU A 33 7.78 13.49 -3.71
N ARG A 34 7.20 13.66 -2.51
CA ARG A 34 6.15 14.64 -2.28
C ARG A 34 6.61 16.08 -2.55
N ARG A 35 7.86 16.43 -2.21
CA ARG A 35 8.45 17.74 -2.51
C ARG A 35 8.68 17.92 -4.02
N ALA A 36 9.19 16.90 -4.70
CA ALA A 36 9.41 16.91 -6.14
C ALA A 36 8.08 17.05 -6.90
N ARG A 37 7.02 16.38 -6.43
CA ARG A 37 5.67 16.44 -7.01
C ARG A 37 5.11 17.86 -7.11
N TYR A 38 5.30 18.71 -6.10
CA TYR A 38 4.85 20.12 -6.14
C TYR A 38 5.57 20.97 -7.18
N ARG A 39 6.68 20.46 -7.73
CA ARG A 39 7.48 21.14 -8.74
C ARG A 39 7.16 20.68 -10.17
N LEU A 40 6.33 19.66 -10.34
CA LEU A 40 5.93 19.14 -11.64
C LEU A 40 5.03 20.13 -12.39
N ARG A 41 5.29 20.30 -13.68
CA ARG A 41 4.45 21.09 -14.61
C ARG A 41 3.60 20.20 -15.54
N SER A 42 4.03 18.97 -15.80
CA SER A 42 3.26 17.97 -16.55
C SER A 42 2.12 17.42 -15.69
N VAL A 43 0.88 17.55 -16.17
CA VAL A 43 -0.31 17.05 -15.48
C VAL A 43 -0.30 15.52 -15.40
N ALA A 44 0.06 14.85 -16.50
CA ALA A 44 0.15 13.39 -16.54
C ALA A 44 1.18 12.87 -15.52
N MET A 45 2.39 13.45 -15.53
CA MET A 45 3.42 13.10 -14.55
C MET A 45 2.99 13.40 -13.11
N TRP A 46 2.30 14.53 -12.88
CA TRP A 46 1.77 14.87 -11.56
C TRP A 46 0.74 13.84 -11.07
N GLN A 47 -0.14 13.35 -11.94
CA GLN A 47 -1.11 12.30 -11.62
C GLN A 47 -0.40 10.97 -11.29
N THR A 48 0.54 10.54 -12.14
CA THR A 48 1.36 9.34 -11.91
C THR A 48 2.09 9.40 -10.58
N VAL A 49 2.80 10.49 -10.30
CA VAL A 49 3.56 10.65 -9.05
C VAL A 49 2.63 10.79 -7.83
N SER A 50 1.46 11.39 -7.98
CA SER A 50 0.45 11.45 -6.90
C SER A 50 -0.07 10.05 -6.55
N ARG A 51 -0.39 9.25 -7.57
CA ARG A 51 -0.87 7.87 -7.43
C ARG A 51 0.19 6.97 -6.80
N LEU A 52 1.41 6.98 -7.35
CA LEU A 52 2.56 6.26 -6.78
C LEU A 52 2.80 6.65 -5.32
N GLY A 53 2.82 7.96 -5.02
CA GLY A 53 3.02 8.46 -3.66
C GLY A 53 1.94 8.01 -2.68
N ALA A 54 0.68 7.90 -3.11
CA ALA A 54 -0.41 7.41 -2.27
C ALA A 54 -0.28 5.91 -1.98
N VAL A 55 0.04 5.12 -3.00
CA VAL A 55 0.25 3.66 -2.88
C VAL A 55 1.41 3.37 -1.94
N VAL A 56 2.55 4.04 -2.11
CA VAL A 56 3.72 3.84 -1.25
C VAL A 56 3.45 4.29 0.19
N ASP A 57 2.72 5.38 0.42
CA ASP A 57 2.33 5.77 1.78
C ASP A 57 1.47 4.68 2.44
N GLN A 58 0.59 4.05 1.68
CA GLN A 58 -0.24 2.95 2.18
C GLN A 58 0.58 1.70 2.48
N LEU A 59 1.53 1.32 1.63
CA LEU A 59 2.46 0.21 1.90
C LEU A 59 3.26 0.45 3.19
N ILE A 60 3.79 1.67 3.38
CA ILE A 60 4.49 2.07 4.60
C ILE A 60 3.57 1.91 5.83
N ARG A 61 2.32 2.40 5.76
CA ARG A 61 1.35 2.30 6.86
C ARG A 61 0.99 0.85 7.19
N ILE A 62 0.88 -0.02 6.19
CA ILE A 62 0.60 -1.44 6.42
C ILE A 62 1.77 -2.09 7.14
N VAL A 63 3.01 -1.84 6.72
CA VAL A 63 4.19 -2.40 7.40
C VAL A 63 4.38 -1.81 8.81
N GLU A 64 4.04 -0.53 9.02
CA GLU A 64 4.00 0.08 10.37
C GLU A 64 3.03 -0.67 11.31
N GLN A 65 1.90 -1.16 10.78
CA GLN A 65 0.88 -1.90 11.55
C GLN A 65 1.19 -3.40 11.65
N LYS A 66 1.72 -3.99 10.58
CA LYS A 66 1.96 -5.42 10.38
C LYS A 66 3.41 -5.64 9.90
N PRO A 67 4.41 -5.63 10.81
CA PRO A 67 5.83 -5.68 10.44
C PRO A 67 6.23 -6.85 9.55
N HIS A 68 5.58 -8.00 9.71
CA HIS A 68 5.83 -9.20 8.91
C HIS A 68 5.54 -9.00 7.41
N GLN A 69 4.70 -8.02 7.05
CA GLN A 69 4.42 -7.63 5.67
C GLN A 69 5.61 -6.97 4.99
N LEU A 70 6.65 -6.54 5.74
CA LEU A 70 7.88 -6.01 5.16
C LEU A 70 8.47 -6.96 4.12
N ARG A 71 8.44 -8.27 4.38
CA ARG A 71 8.99 -9.27 3.44
C ARG A 71 8.36 -9.20 2.04
N LEU A 72 7.08 -8.82 1.95
CA LEU A 72 6.38 -8.71 0.66
C LEU A 72 6.73 -7.42 -0.10
N VAL A 73 7.14 -6.37 0.63
CA VAL A 73 7.40 -5.03 0.03
C VAL A 73 8.87 -4.65 0.01
N GLN A 74 9.72 -5.39 0.71
CA GLN A 74 11.14 -5.12 0.87
C GLN A 74 11.89 -5.02 -0.47
N PRO A 75 11.69 -5.93 -1.46
CA PRO A 75 12.35 -5.78 -2.75
C PRO A 75 12.05 -4.43 -3.40
N PHE A 76 10.77 -4.01 -3.37
CA PHE A 76 10.32 -2.73 -3.90
C PHE A 76 10.94 -1.53 -3.17
N PHE A 77 11.01 -1.57 -1.83
CA PHE A 77 11.63 -0.50 -1.04
C PHE A 77 13.14 -0.37 -1.27
N LEU A 78 13.83 -1.46 -1.59
CA LEU A 78 15.29 -1.46 -1.77
C LEU A 78 15.72 -1.07 -3.18
N ASN A 79 14.97 -1.43 -4.23
CA ASN A 79 15.44 -1.25 -5.61
C ASN A 79 14.63 -0.22 -6.40
N GLU A 80 13.32 -0.42 -6.51
CA GLU A 80 12.43 0.34 -7.38
C GLU A 80 12.11 1.71 -6.79
N TRP A 81 11.81 1.76 -5.49
CA TRP A 81 11.38 2.97 -4.83
C TRP A 81 12.44 4.09 -4.81
N PRO A 82 13.70 3.85 -4.41
CA PRO A 82 14.75 4.87 -4.48
C PRO A 82 14.97 5.37 -5.91
N THR A 83 15.00 4.43 -6.87
CA THR A 83 15.17 4.73 -8.30
C THR A 83 14.05 5.64 -8.82
N ALA A 84 12.80 5.35 -8.45
CA ALA A 84 11.65 6.16 -8.84
C ALA A 84 11.76 7.61 -8.33
N VAL A 85 12.17 7.79 -7.06
CA VAL A 85 12.36 9.12 -6.48
C VAL A 85 13.43 9.91 -7.23
N GLU A 86 14.57 9.28 -7.53
CA GLU A 86 15.64 9.90 -8.33
C GLU A 86 15.15 10.28 -9.73
N MET A 87 14.38 9.41 -10.40
CA MET A 87 13.81 9.69 -11.72
C MET A 87 12.86 10.89 -11.68
N VAL A 88 11.99 11.00 -10.68
CA VAL A 88 11.07 12.13 -10.54
C VAL A 88 11.82 13.44 -10.28
N GLU A 89 12.85 13.42 -9.43
CA GLU A 89 13.67 14.59 -9.15
C GLU A 89 14.45 15.06 -10.40
N LYS A 90 15.04 14.13 -11.15
CA LYS A 90 15.70 14.41 -12.44
C LYS A 90 14.72 14.92 -13.50
N TYR A 91 13.53 14.32 -13.59
CA TYR A 91 12.47 14.79 -14.48
C TYR A 91 12.10 16.24 -14.17
N VAL A 92 11.89 16.58 -12.89
CA VAL A 92 11.59 17.96 -12.46
C VAL A 92 12.71 18.91 -12.86
N TYR A 93 13.96 18.52 -12.70
CA TYR A 93 15.11 19.33 -13.10
C TYR A 93 15.16 19.55 -14.62
N LEU A 94 15.09 18.48 -15.40
CA LEU A 94 15.25 18.53 -16.86
C LEU A 94 14.06 19.20 -17.57
N SER A 95 12.83 18.97 -17.10
CA SER A 95 11.63 19.61 -17.65
C SER A 95 11.56 21.14 -17.45
N ARG A 96 12.45 21.69 -16.61
CA ARG A 96 12.54 23.14 -16.34
C ARG A 96 13.68 23.82 -17.08
N GLN A 97 14.51 23.06 -17.79
CA GLN A 97 15.63 23.65 -18.52
C GLN A 97 15.11 24.47 -19.70
N PRO A 98 15.66 25.68 -19.93
CA PRO A 98 15.22 26.58 -21.00
C PRO A 98 15.58 26.04 -22.39
N VAL A 99 16.58 25.15 -22.48
CA VAL A 99 17.00 24.49 -23.72
C VAL A 99 16.57 23.04 -23.66
N GLN A 100 15.88 22.55 -24.69
CA GLN A 100 15.45 21.16 -24.80
C GLN A 100 16.07 20.49 -26.03
N SER A 101 16.87 19.45 -25.81
CA SER A 101 17.34 18.57 -26.90
C SER A 101 16.30 17.49 -27.22
N ALA A 102 16.43 16.86 -28.39
CA ALA A 102 15.62 15.70 -28.75
C ALA A 102 15.81 14.56 -27.73
N ASP A 103 17.06 14.25 -27.38
CA ASP A 103 17.40 13.22 -26.39
C ASP A 103 16.77 13.49 -25.02
N MET A 104 16.75 14.75 -24.58
CA MET A 104 16.12 15.11 -23.30
C MET A 104 14.59 14.94 -23.37
N THR A 105 13.98 15.33 -24.48
CA THR A 105 12.54 15.15 -24.69
C THR A 105 12.17 13.67 -24.68
N GLU A 106 12.97 12.81 -25.34
CA GLU A 106 12.77 11.37 -25.34
C GLU A 106 12.96 10.77 -23.94
N ALA A 107 14.01 11.16 -23.22
CA ALA A 107 14.27 10.71 -21.87
C ALA A 107 13.13 11.08 -20.90
N LEU A 108 12.57 12.27 -21.02
CA LEU A 108 11.41 12.71 -20.23
C LEU A 108 10.17 11.86 -20.52
N ARG A 109 9.85 11.61 -21.80
CA ARG A 109 8.72 10.74 -22.19
C ARG A 109 8.90 9.30 -21.72
N LYS A 110 10.12 8.74 -21.87
CA LYS A 110 10.45 7.40 -21.37
C LYS A 110 10.29 7.32 -19.85
N THR A 111 10.68 8.37 -19.14
CA THR A 111 10.53 8.47 -17.68
C THR A 111 9.06 8.47 -17.26
N GLU A 112 8.20 9.25 -17.94
CA GLU A 112 6.75 9.24 -17.68
C GLU A 112 6.15 7.84 -17.85
N ARG A 113 6.49 7.15 -18.95
CA ARG A 113 6.02 5.78 -19.22
C ARG A 113 6.46 4.80 -18.14
N LEU A 114 7.75 4.76 -17.82
CA LEU A 114 8.30 3.82 -16.83
C LEU A 114 7.72 4.06 -15.42
N LEU A 115 7.52 5.32 -15.03
CA LEU A 115 6.90 5.61 -13.74
C LEU A 115 5.41 5.25 -13.71
N SER A 116 4.71 5.32 -14.84
CA SER A 116 3.34 4.81 -14.97
C SER A 116 3.30 3.29 -14.77
N GLU A 117 4.16 2.55 -15.48
CA GLU A 117 4.29 1.09 -15.34
C GLU A 117 4.64 0.68 -13.90
N LEU A 118 5.57 1.42 -13.28
CA LEU A 118 5.94 1.19 -11.88
C LEU A 118 4.78 1.49 -10.91
N THR A 119 3.97 2.50 -11.21
CA THR A 119 2.80 2.83 -10.39
C THR A 119 1.81 1.67 -10.40
N GLU A 120 1.51 1.10 -11.57
CA GLU A 120 0.64 -0.07 -11.66
C GLU A 120 1.22 -1.31 -10.97
N ALA A 121 2.54 -1.51 -11.05
CA ALA A 121 3.21 -2.59 -10.34
C ALA A 121 3.10 -2.42 -8.81
N ALA A 122 3.30 -1.20 -8.30
CA ALA A 122 3.15 -0.90 -6.88
C ALA A 122 1.70 -1.10 -6.40
N GLU A 123 0.71 -0.83 -7.24
CA GLU A 123 -0.70 -1.08 -6.93
C GLU A 123 -1.02 -2.56 -6.84
N ARG A 124 -0.52 -3.37 -7.78
CA ARG A 124 -0.64 -4.83 -7.70
C ARG A 124 -0.01 -5.36 -6.42
N GLN A 125 1.18 -4.87 -6.07
CA GLN A 125 1.83 -5.23 -4.82
C GLN A 125 1.04 -4.80 -3.58
N LEU A 126 0.37 -3.64 -3.61
CA LEU A 126 -0.53 -3.23 -2.54
C LEU A 126 -1.75 -4.15 -2.42
N LEU A 127 -2.33 -4.58 -3.55
CA LEU A 127 -3.42 -5.58 -3.55
C LEU A 127 -2.96 -6.91 -2.95
N ASP A 128 -1.76 -7.38 -3.30
CA ASP A 128 -1.20 -8.62 -2.75
C ASP A 128 -1.03 -8.55 -1.24
N VAL A 129 -0.53 -7.42 -0.73
CA VAL A 129 -0.39 -7.17 0.72
C VAL A 129 -1.74 -7.13 1.44
N LEU A 130 -2.79 -6.63 0.78
CA LEU A 130 -4.14 -6.54 1.34
C LEU A 130 -4.95 -7.84 1.21
N SER A 131 -4.49 -8.81 0.41
CA SER A 131 -5.23 -10.04 0.10
C SER A 131 -5.64 -10.84 1.34
N GLY A 132 -4.77 -10.92 2.35
CA GLY A 132 -5.08 -11.60 3.61
C GLY A 132 -6.20 -10.94 4.40
N ASP A 133 -6.28 -9.61 4.36
CA ASP A 133 -7.33 -8.85 5.04
C ASP A 133 -8.68 -9.01 4.33
N VAL A 134 -8.65 -9.05 2.99
CA VAL A 134 -9.84 -9.34 2.17
C VAL A 134 -10.37 -10.74 2.46
N TRP A 135 -9.49 -11.73 2.54
CA TRP A 135 -9.89 -13.11 2.86
C TRP A 135 -10.47 -13.24 4.27
N SER A 136 -9.88 -12.57 5.26
CA SER A 136 -10.42 -12.52 6.63
C SER A 136 -11.83 -11.94 6.64
N LEU A 137 -12.01 -10.79 5.98
CA LEU A 137 -13.30 -10.11 5.88
C LEU A 137 -14.39 -10.99 5.24
N GLN A 138 -14.05 -11.71 4.16
CA GLN A 138 -14.97 -12.63 3.50
C GLN A 138 -15.37 -13.80 4.42
N THR A 139 -14.42 -14.31 5.20
CA THR A 139 -14.67 -15.39 6.15
C THR A 139 -15.58 -14.92 7.29
N GLU A 140 -15.29 -13.76 7.88
CA GLU A 140 -16.09 -13.15 8.93
C GLU A 140 -17.52 -12.84 8.45
N ALA A 141 -17.67 -12.32 7.22
CA ALA A 141 -18.97 -12.07 6.60
C ALA A 141 -19.79 -13.36 6.46
N LYS A 142 -19.17 -14.45 5.96
CA LYS A 142 -19.83 -15.75 5.82
C LYS A 142 -20.30 -16.32 7.16
N VAL A 143 -19.49 -16.19 8.21
CA VAL A 143 -19.87 -16.63 9.56
C VAL A 143 -21.07 -15.83 10.09
N LEU A 144 -21.08 -14.52 9.85
CA LEU A 144 -22.21 -13.68 10.23
C LEU A 144 -23.50 -14.04 9.46
N GLU A 145 -23.41 -14.23 8.14
CA GLU A 145 -24.53 -14.68 7.30
C GLU A 145 -25.13 -15.99 7.81
N GLN A 146 -24.27 -16.98 8.13
CA GLN A 146 -24.72 -18.26 8.67
C GLN A 146 -25.41 -18.10 10.03
N SER A 147 -24.87 -17.25 10.90
CA SER A 147 -25.45 -16.99 12.22
C SER A 147 -26.83 -16.35 12.12
N LEU A 148 -27.01 -15.38 11.21
CA LEU A 148 -28.29 -14.71 10.95
C LEU A 148 -29.32 -15.67 10.36
N GLN A 149 -28.92 -16.52 9.40
CA GLN A 149 -29.81 -17.54 8.84
C GLN A 149 -30.23 -18.57 9.90
N GLN A 150 -29.34 -18.94 10.82
CA GLN A 150 -29.67 -19.84 11.93
C GLN A 150 -30.65 -19.19 12.90
N SER A 151 -30.47 -17.93 13.28
CA SER A 151 -31.43 -17.21 14.14
C SER A 151 -32.80 -17.09 13.49
N ASP A 152 -32.86 -16.79 12.19
CA ASP A 152 -34.13 -16.70 11.45
C ASP A 152 -34.84 -18.06 11.38
N ARG A 153 -34.09 -19.13 11.13
CA ARG A 153 -34.63 -20.51 11.16
C ARG A 153 -35.16 -20.90 12.53
N LEU A 154 -34.44 -20.56 13.60
CA LEU A 154 -34.89 -20.80 14.97
C LEU A 154 -36.18 -20.01 15.25
N HIS A 155 -36.23 -18.74 14.89
CA HIS A 155 -37.41 -17.89 15.04
C HIS A 155 -38.62 -18.44 14.26
N LEU A 156 -38.43 -18.92 13.02
CA LEU A 156 -39.48 -19.57 12.23
C LEU A 156 -39.97 -20.88 12.85
N ARG A 157 -39.09 -21.71 13.43
CA ARG A 157 -39.50 -22.92 14.19
C ARG A 157 -40.33 -22.59 15.43
N TYR A 158 -40.01 -21.50 16.13
CA TYR A 158 -40.81 -21.03 17.27
C TYR A 158 -42.22 -20.59 16.83
N LEU A 159 -42.36 -19.93 15.69
CA LEU A 159 -43.65 -19.49 15.16
C LEU A 159 -44.48 -20.63 14.54
N GLN A 160 -43.85 -21.72 14.08
CA GLN A 160 -44.53 -22.88 13.49
C GLN A 160 -44.93 -23.97 14.50
N GLY A 161 -44.70 -23.76 15.79
CA GLY A 161 -45.32 -24.58 16.85
C GLY A 161 -44.81 -26.02 16.97
N GLU A 162 -43.56 -26.31 16.62
CA GLU A 162 -43.00 -27.63 16.88
C GLU A 162 -42.83 -27.86 18.40
N PRO A 163 -43.42 -28.94 18.96
CA PRO A 163 -43.37 -29.18 20.40
C PRO A 163 -41.94 -29.57 20.80
N GLN A 164 -41.38 -28.82 21.75
CA GLN A 164 -40.13 -29.20 22.40
C GLN A 164 -40.33 -30.58 23.06
N PHE A 165 -39.51 -31.54 22.65
CA PHE A 165 -39.44 -32.87 23.25
C PHE A 165 -39.39 -32.74 24.78
N LYS A 166 -40.47 -33.17 25.45
CA LYS A 166 -40.45 -33.46 26.88
C LYS A 166 -39.56 -34.70 27.06
N ARG A 167 -38.52 -34.51 27.89
CA ARG A 167 -37.72 -35.47 28.68
C ARG A 167 -37.72 -36.93 28.25
#